data_AF-A0A645IA29-F1
#
_entry.id   AF-A0A645IA29-F1
#
_cell.length_a   1.000
_cell.length_b   1.000
_cell.length_c   1.000
_cell.angle_alpha   90.00
_cell.angle_beta   90.00
_cell.angle_gamma   90.00
#
_symmetry.space_group_name_H-M   'P 1'
#
loop_
_entity.id
_entity.type
_entity.pdbx_description
1 polymer ?
#
loop_
_entity_poly.entity_id
_entity_poly.type
_entity_poly.pdbx_seq_one_letter_code
_entity_poly.pdbx_strand_id
1 'polypeptide(L)' 'MPEVILDQLTAKVQHLADKYSITFSDVEDEIEETEATLSSMIEHLTGSDVDIKGLAELKTLLRGE' A
#
# COMPACT_ATOMS: atom_id res chain seq x y z
N MET A 1 -41.21 -0.19 15.84
CA MET A 1 -40.42 -1.43 15.98
C MET A 1 -39.99 -2.10 14.65
N PRO A 2 -40.53 -1.78 13.47
CA PRO A 2 -39.93 -2.18 12.18
C PRO A 2 -38.70 -1.34 11.78
N GLU A 3 -38.72 -0.04 12.05
CA GLU A 3 -37.64 0.90 11.72
C GLU A 3 -36.30 0.50 12.34
N VAL A 4 -36.30 0.13 13.62
CA VAL A 4 -35.09 -0.33 14.33
C VAL A 4 -34.44 -1.54 13.65
N ILE A 5 -35.23 -2.47 13.11
CA ILE A 5 -34.72 -3.65 12.40
C ILE A 5 -34.13 -3.23 11.04
N LEU A 6 -34.77 -2.30 10.35
CA LEU A 6 -34.28 -1.76 9.08
C LEU A 6 -32.98 -0.98 9.26
N ASP A 7 -32.87 -0.19 10.33
CA ASP A 7 -31.66 0.55 10.68
C ASP A 7 -30.50 -0.40 10.99
N GLN A 8 -30.76 -1.46 11.76
CA GLN A 8 -29.77 -2.49 12.05
C GLN A 8 -29.31 -3.23 10.78
N LEU A 9 -30.21 -3.52 9.85
CA LEU A 9 -29.86 -4.14 8.58
C LEU A 9 -28.99 -3.19 7.74
N THR A 10 -29.39 -1.93 7.64
CA THR A 10 -28.65 -0.89 6.90
C THR A 10 -27.24 -0.74 7.45
N ALA A 11 -27.08 -0.66 8.77
CA ALA A 11 -25.77 -0.55 9.42
C ALA A 11 -24.88 -1.76 9.12
N LYS A 12 -25.43 -2.98 9.11
CA LYS A 12 -24.67 -4.21 8.80
C LYS A 12 -24.24 -4.28 7.35
N VAL A 13 -25.10 -3.85 6.42
CA VAL A 13 -24.77 -3.79 4.99
C VAL A 13 -23.68 -2.76 4.74
N GLN A 14 -23.79 -1.57 5.33
CA GLN A 14 -22.77 -0.53 5.22
C GLN A 14 -21.43 -1.00 5.78
N HIS A 15 -21.43 -1.61 6.97
CA HIS A 15 -20.21 -2.18 7.56
C HIS A 15 -19.54 -3.21 6.64
N LEU A 16 -20.32 -4.03 5.93
CA LEU A 16 -19.77 -5.00 4.99
C LEU A 16 -19.17 -4.31 3.76
N ALA A 17 -19.85 -3.30 3.22
CA ALA A 17 -19.35 -2.49 2.12
C ALA A 17 -18.03 -1.80 2.51
N ASP A 18 -17.97 -1.18 3.70
CA ASP A 18 -16.78 -0.51 4.20
C ASP A 18 -15.62 -1.48 4.39
N LYS A 19 -15.89 -2.67 4.98
CA LYS A 19 -14.87 -3.69 5.23
C LYS A 19 -14.17 -4.20 3.96
N TYR A 20 -14.89 -4.21 2.84
CA TYR A 20 -14.38 -4.70 1.56
C TYR A 20 -14.28 -3.58 0.50
N SER A 21 -14.19 -2.34 0.96
CA SER A 21 -14.09 -1.17 0.09
C SER A 21 -12.74 -1.08 -0.62
N ILE A 22 -11.68 -1.52 0.04
CA ILE A 22 -10.33 -1.60 -0.52
C ILE A 22 -10.25 -2.80 -1.45
N THR A 23 -9.96 -2.52 -2.71
CA THR A 23 -9.78 -3.52 -3.76
C THR A 23 -8.34 -3.99 -3.81
N PHE A 24 -8.10 -5.11 -4.50
CA PHE A 24 -6.75 -5.56 -4.79
C PHE A 24 -5.94 -4.52 -5.58
N SER A 25 -6.59 -3.78 -6.50
CA SER A 25 -5.94 -2.72 -7.27
C SER A 25 -5.45 -1.59 -6.38
N ASP A 26 -6.26 -1.18 -5.39
CA ASP A 26 -5.85 -0.12 -4.46
C ASP A 26 -4.60 -0.51 -3.66
N VAL A 27 -4.50 -1.78 -3.27
CA VAL A 27 -3.33 -2.31 -2.56
C VAL A 27 -2.09 -2.35 -3.47
N GLU A 28 -2.23 -2.78 -4.72
CA GLU A 28 -1.12 -2.78 -5.68
C GLU A 28 -0.63 -1.36 -5.97
N ASP A 29 -1.54 -0.40 -6.12
CA ASP A 29 -1.21 1.02 -6.32
C ASP A 29 -0.45 1.60 -5.11
N GLU A 30 -0.89 1.29 -3.88
CA GLU A 30 -0.18 1.68 -2.65
C GLU A 30 1.23 1.08 -2.55
N ILE A 31 1.39 -0.19 -2.96
CA ILE A 31 2.68 -0.87 -3.00
C ILE A 31 3.61 -0.16 -4.00
N GLU A 32 3.14 0.10 -5.22
CA GLU A 32 3.94 0.77 -6.26
C GLU A 32 4.38 2.18 -5.82
N GLU A 33 3.46 2.95 -5.22
CA GLU A 33 3.77 4.29 -4.69
C GLU A 33 4.80 4.23 -3.55
N THR A 34 4.66 3.25 -2.65
CA THR A 34 5.57 3.06 -1.52
C THR A 34 6.96 2.65 -1.98
N GLU A 35 7.05 1.68 -2.88
CA GLU A 35 8.30 1.23 -3.50
C GLU A 35 8.98 2.38 -4.25
N ALA A 36 8.20 3.26 -4.87
CA ALA A 36 8.72 4.44 -5.55
C ALA A 36 9.30 5.48 -4.62
N THR A 37 8.57 5.77 -3.57
CA THR A 37 9.01 6.71 -2.54
C THR A 37 10.28 6.19 -1.87
N LEU A 38 10.32 4.91 -1.51
CA LEU A 38 11.49 4.31 -0.88
C LEU A 38 12.71 4.29 -1.81
N SER A 39 12.51 3.94 -3.09
CA SER A 39 13.57 3.99 -4.11
C SER A 39 14.17 5.40 -4.24
N SER A 40 13.31 6.42 -4.27
CA SER A 40 13.75 7.83 -4.31
C SER A 40 14.53 8.22 -3.06
N MET A 41 14.09 7.77 -1.86
CA MET A 41 14.84 8.02 -0.62
C MET A 41 16.24 7.39 -0.65
N ILE A 42 16.37 6.18 -1.22
CA ILE A 42 17.65 5.48 -1.36
C ILE A 42 18.64 6.25 -2.24
N GLU A 43 18.16 6.91 -3.30
CA GLU A 43 19.03 7.70 -4.20
C GLU A 43 19.70 8.90 -3.52
N HIS A 44 19.16 9.36 -2.39
CA HIS A 44 19.74 10.44 -1.60
C HIS A 44 20.81 9.98 -0.61
N LEU A 45 21.03 8.67 -0.48
CA LEU A 45 22.04 8.11 0.42
C LEU A 45 23.42 8.13 -0.23
N THR A 46 24.44 8.44 0.58
CA THR A 46 25.85 8.41 0.18
C THR A 46 26.60 7.35 0.99
N GLY A 47 27.65 6.76 0.43
CA GLY A 47 28.44 5.75 1.13
C GLY A 47 29.73 5.42 0.38
N SER A 48 30.38 4.33 0.77
CA SER A 48 31.51 3.77 0.01
C SER A 48 31.02 3.15 -1.31
N ASP A 49 31.95 2.84 -2.22
CA ASP A 49 31.62 2.17 -3.49
C ASP A 49 30.89 0.83 -3.30
N VAL A 50 31.13 0.15 -2.17
CA VAL A 50 30.45 -1.10 -1.83
C VAL A 50 29.02 -0.82 -1.38
N ASP A 51 28.81 0.20 -0.57
CA ASP A 51 27.47 0.60 -0.09
C ASP A 51 26.58 1.04 -1.25
N ILE A 52 27.10 1.88 -2.14
CA ILE A 52 26.34 2.36 -3.31
C ILE A 52 25.92 1.20 -4.22
N LYS A 53 26.78 0.18 -4.39
CA LYS A 53 26.40 -1.04 -5.13
C LYS A 53 25.30 -1.83 -4.43
N GLY A 54 25.40 -2.01 -3.11
CA GLY A 54 24.35 -2.67 -2.33
C GLY A 54 23.01 -1.93 -2.38
N LEU A 55 23.04 -0.59 -2.33
CA LEU A 55 21.85 0.24 -2.45
C LEU A 55 21.23 0.17 -3.86
N ALA A 56 22.04 0.04 -4.92
CA ALA A 56 21.55 -0.16 -6.27
C ALA A 56 20.80 -1.49 -6.41
N GLU A 57 21.37 -2.59 -5.91
CA GLU A 57 20.72 -3.91 -5.92
C GLU A 57 19.42 -3.91 -5.09
N LEU A 58 19.41 -3.25 -3.93
CA LEU A 58 18.21 -3.10 -3.11
C LEU A 58 17.11 -2.35 -3.88
N LYS A 59 17.48 -1.32 -4.66
CA LYS A 59 16.53 -0.57 -5.49
C LYS A 59 15.93 -1.45 -6.59
N THR A 60 16.74 -2.27 -7.25
CA THR A 60 16.29 -3.25 -8.25
C THR A 60 15.26 -4.23 -7.65
N LEU A 61 15.55 -4.78 -6.46
CA LEU A 61 14.62 -5.68 -5.76
C LEU A 61 13.29 -5.01 -5.42
N LEU A 62 13.30 -3.75 -4.98
CA LEU A 62 12.10 -2.97 -4.67
C LEU A 62 11.27 -2.62 -5.91
N ARG A 63 11.82 -2.74 -7.12
CA ARG A 63 11.11 -2.46 -8.38
C ARG A 63 10.68 -3.71 -9.13
N GLY A 64 11.02 -4.89 -8.62
CA GLY A 64 10.81 -6.15 -9.31
C GLY A 64 11.61 -6.28 -10.61
N GLU A 65 12.73 -5.57 -10.71
CA GLU A 65 13.66 -5.61 -11.86
C GLU A 65 14.72 -6.70 -11.76
#